data_AF-A0A5P0JKQ3-F1
#
_entry.id   AF-A0A5P0JKQ3-F1
#
_cell.length_a   1.000
_cell.length_b   1.000
_cell.length_c   1.000
_cell.angle_alpha   90.00
_cell.angle_beta   90.00
_cell.angle_gamma   90.00
#
_symmetry.space_group_name_H-M   'P 1'
#
loop_
_entity.id
_entity.type
_entity.pdbx_description
1 polymer ?
#
loop_
_entity_poly.entity_id
_entity_poly.type
_entity_poly.pdbx_seq_one_letter_code
_entity_poly.pdbx_strand_id
1 'polypeptide(L)'
;LDGQNLKRSKMGGVRTAAEIINLMKTQQEEAVITAVREFDGELAQKIIDEMFLFENLVDVDDRSIQRLLQEVDSESLLIALKGAEQPLREKFLRNMSQRAADILR
;
A
#
# COMPACT_ATOMS: atom_id res chain seq x y z
N LEU A 1 33.20 -4.05 23.27
CA LEU A 1 32.16 -5.11 23.30
C LEU A 1 31.23 -4.82 22.13
N ASP A 2 31.71 -4.98 20.90
CA ASP A 2 31.11 -4.35 19.71
C ASP A 2 30.81 -5.39 18.64
N GLY A 3 29.80 -6.22 18.90
CA GLY A 3 29.45 -7.31 18.00
C GLY A 3 28.01 -7.79 18.01
N GLN A 4 27.12 -7.21 18.83
CA GLN A 4 25.74 -7.72 18.97
C GLN A 4 24.66 -6.86 18.27
N ASN A 5 24.99 -5.68 17.73
CA ASN A 5 23.98 -4.80 17.11
C ASN A 5 23.63 -5.14 15.65
N LEU A 6 24.44 -5.93 14.93
CA LEU A 6 24.20 -6.18 13.50
C LEU A 6 23.10 -7.21 13.19
N LYS A 7 22.67 -8.05 14.15
CA LYS A 7 21.67 -9.11 13.91
C LYS A 7 20.25 -8.76 14.34
N ARG A 8 20.04 -7.80 15.25
CA ARG A 8 18.68 -7.37 15.67
C ARG A 8 17.98 -6.46 14.67
N SER A 9 18.74 -5.68 13.91
CA SER A 9 18.21 -4.79 12.86
C SER A 9 17.46 -5.54 11.73
N LYS A 10 17.59 -6.87 11.62
CA LYS A 10 16.94 -7.68 10.58
C LYS A 10 15.64 -8.38 11.01
N MET A 11 15.25 -8.34 12.29
CA MET A 11 14.05 -9.03 12.80
C MET A 11 13.01 -8.05 13.39
N GLY A 12 12.93 -6.82 12.88
CA GLY A 12 11.97 -5.84 13.34
C GLY A 12 11.96 -4.58 12.47
N GLY A 13 11.27 -3.55 12.94
CA GLY A 13 11.12 -2.28 12.24
C GLY A 13 9.70 -2.06 11.75
N VAL A 14 9.53 -0.98 10.99
CA VAL A 14 8.22 -0.49 10.50
C VAL A 14 7.46 -1.58 9.74
N ARG A 15 8.14 -2.28 8.82
CA ARG A 15 7.55 -3.35 8.02
C ARG A 15 7.07 -4.54 8.87
N THR A 16 7.87 -5.00 9.82
CA THR A 16 7.45 -6.08 10.73
C THR A 16 6.28 -5.65 11.62
N ALA A 17 6.24 -4.38 12.04
CA ALA A 17 5.10 -3.85 12.79
C ALA A 17 3.83 -3.82 11.91
N ALA A 18 3.93 -3.37 10.67
CA ALA A 18 2.83 -3.37 9.70
C ALA A 18 2.30 -4.79 9.43
N GLU A 19 3.19 -5.77 9.24
CA GLU A 19 2.81 -7.18 9.07
C GLU A 19 2.06 -7.74 10.29
N ILE A 20 2.51 -7.42 11.51
CA ILE A 20 1.82 -7.84 12.74
C ILE A 20 0.44 -7.18 12.83
N ILE A 21 0.36 -5.87 12.57
CA ILE A 21 -0.88 -5.09 12.65
C ILE A 21 -1.90 -5.57 11.60
N ASN A 22 -1.47 -5.89 10.38
CA ASN A 22 -2.30 -6.44 9.30
C ASN A 22 -2.94 -7.80 9.65
N LEU A 23 -2.40 -8.53 10.64
CA LEU A 23 -2.96 -9.80 11.14
C LEU A 23 -3.95 -9.60 12.30
N MET A 24 -4.08 -8.38 12.81
CA MET A 24 -5.00 -8.05 13.89
C MET A 24 -6.43 -7.91 13.37
N LYS A 25 -7.40 -7.91 14.28
CA LYS A 25 -8.78 -7.50 13.94
C LYS A 25 -8.80 -5.99 13.73
N THR A 26 -9.62 -5.50 12.79
CA THR A 26 -9.73 -4.07 12.43
C THR A 26 -9.86 -3.14 13.64
N GLN A 27 -10.68 -3.48 14.64
CA GLN A 27 -10.82 -2.66 15.85
C GLN A 27 -9.53 -2.53 16.67
N GLN A 28 -8.70 -3.57 16.69
CA GLN A 28 -7.43 -3.56 17.41
C GLN A 28 -6.33 -2.86 16.61
N GLU A 29 -6.32 -3.05 15.29
CA GLU A 29 -5.47 -2.32 14.34
C GLU A 29 -5.66 -0.80 14.51
N GLU A 30 -6.90 -0.30 14.44
CA GLU A 30 -7.22 1.12 14.59
C GLU A 30 -6.77 1.67 15.94
N ALA A 31 -7.00 0.92 17.02
CA ALA A 31 -6.60 1.30 18.37
C ALA A 31 -5.06 1.39 18.49
N VAL A 32 -4.33 0.42 17.93
CA VAL A 32 -2.85 0.42 17.94
C VAL A 32 -2.30 1.58 17.13
N ILE A 33 -2.78 1.80 15.90
CA ILE A 33 -2.33 2.91 15.05
C ILE A 33 -2.61 4.26 15.70
N THR A 34 -3.76 4.42 16.36
CA THR A 34 -4.10 5.65 17.09
C THR A 34 -3.13 5.89 18.25
N ALA A 35 -2.86 4.87 19.06
CA ALA A 35 -1.90 4.98 20.16
C ALA A 35 -0.48 5.29 19.68
N VAL A 36 -0.03 4.68 18.58
CA VAL A 36 1.27 5.00 17.98
C VAL A 36 1.31 6.43 17.46
N ARG A 37 0.23 6.91 16.82
CA ARG A 37 0.13 8.27 16.29
C ARG A 37 0.19 9.35 17.37
N GLU A 38 -0.43 9.11 18.53
CA GLU A 38 -0.36 10.01 19.69
C GLU A 38 1.05 10.12 20.26
N PHE A 39 1.84 9.05 20.16
CA PHE A 39 3.22 9.02 20.61
C PHE A 39 4.20 9.60 19.57
N ASP A 40 4.08 9.14 18.32
CA ASP A 40 4.91 9.53 17.19
C ASP A 40 4.10 9.41 15.87
N GLY A 41 3.65 10.55 15.37
CA GLY A 41 2.87 10.62 14.13
C GLY A 41 3.66 10.21 12.89
N GLU A 42 4.97 10.45 12.85
CA GLU A 42 5.82 10.09 11.71
C GLU A 42 6.03 8.57 11.66
N LEU A 43 6.25 7.94 12.82
CA LEU A 43 6.32 6.49 12.94
C LEU A 43 5.00 5.82 12.56
N ALA A 44 3.88 6.33 13.04
CA ALA A 44 2.56 5.82 12.67
C ALA A 44 2.34 5.89 11.16
N GLN A 45 2.71 7.00 10.52
CA GLN A 45 2.60 7.14 9.08
C GLN A 45 3.46 6.12 8.33
N LYS A 46 4.73 5.95 8.73
CA LYS A 46 5.62 4.93 8.14
C LYS A 46 5.02 3.52 8.26
N ILE A 47 4.39 3.19 9.39
CA ILE A 47 3.76 1.88 9.58
C ILE A 47 2.58 1.72 8.62
N ILE A 48 1.71 2.73 8.52
CA ILE A 48 0.56 2.73 7.60
C ILE A 48 1.01 2.56 6.15
N ASP A 49 2.08 3.24 5.74
CA ASP A 49 2.61 3.16 4.38
C ASP A 49 3.09 1.74 4.03
N GLU A 50 3.53 0.96 5.03
CA GLU A 50 3.93 -0.45 4.88
C GLU A 50 2.76 -1.44 5.03
N MET A 51 1.57 -1.00 5.48
CA MET A 51 0.40 -1.88 5.65
C MET A 51 -0.28 -2.22 4.32
N PHE A 52 -0.35 -1.25 3.40
CA PHE A 52 -0.90 -1.46 2.07
C PHE A 52 -0.03 -0.83 0.99
N LEU A 53 0.74 -1.69 0.30
CA LEU A 53 1.59 -1.27 -0.80
C LEU A 53 0.78 -1.14 -2.08
N PHE A 54 1.21 -0.25 -2.99
CA PHE A 54 0.56 -0.07 -4.29
C PHE A 54 0.48 -1.39 -5.09
N GLU A 55 1.50 -2.26 -4.94
CA GLU A 55 1.55 -3.58 -5.57
C GLU A 55 0.39 -4.50 -5.15
N ASN A 56 -0.14 -4.33 -3.93
CA ASN A 56 -1.25 -5.12 -3.40
C ASN A 56 -2.56 -4.90 -4.18
N LEU A 57 -2.66 -3.82 -4.96
CA LEU A 57 -3.78 -3.59 -5.88
C LEU A 57 -3.93 -4.69 -6.93
N VAL A 58 -2.88 -5.48 -7.17
CA VAL A 58 -2.93 -6.63 -8.08
C VAL A 58 -3.91 -7.72 -7.60
N ASP A 59 -4.20 -7.79 -6.30
CA ASP A 59 -5.06 -8.80 -5.69
C ASP A 59 -6.49 -8.29 -5.41
N VAL A 60 -6.73 -6.99 -5.53
CA VAL A 60 -8.04 -6.35 -5.31
C VAL A 60 -9.05 -6.77 -6.39
N ASP A 61 -10.31 -7.05 -6.05
CA ASP A 61 -11.28 -7.49 -7.04
C ASP A 61 -11.57 -6.42 -8.13
N ASP A 62 -11.96 -6.88 -9.32
CA ASP A 62 -12.17 -6.01 -10.48
C ASP A 62 -13.23 -4.92 -10.22
N ARG A 63 -14.26 -5.19 -9.40
CA ARG A 63 -15.31 -4.20 -9.07
C ARG A 63 -14.75 -3.08 -8.19
N SER A 64 -13.88 -3.42 -7.24
CA SER A 64 -13.18 -2.44 -6.41
C SER A 64 -12.20 -1.60 -7.23
N ILE A 65 -11.48 -2.20 -8.19
CA ILE A 65 -10.63 -1.45 -9.14
C ILE A 65 -11.48 -0.48 -9.98
N GLN A 66 -12.62 -0.92 -10.52
CA GLN A 66 -13.52 -0.06 -11.30
C GLN A 66 -14.06 1.12 -10.48
N ARG A 67 -14.35 0.90 -9.19
CA ARG A 67 -14.74 1.99 -8.29
C ARG A 67 -13.60 2.96 -8.05
N LEU A 68 -12.39 2.47 -7.82
CA LEU A 68 -11.20 3.30 -7.65
C LEU A 68 -10.95 4.17 -8.90
N LEU A 69 -11.14 3.61 -10.09
CA LEU A 69 -11.04 4.34 -11.37
C LEU A 69 -12.03 5.51 -11.52
N GLN A 70 -13.12 5.53 -10.76
CA GLN A 70 -14.10 6.62 -10.78
C GLN A 70 -13.75 7.77 -9.82
N GLU A 71 -12.97 7.47 -8.78
CA GLU A 71 -12.63 8.42 -7.70
C GLU A 71 -11.24 9.04 -7.88
N VAL A 72 -10.35 8.38 -8.63
CA VAL A 72 -8.96 8.81 -8.81
C VAL A 72 -8.80 9.65 -10.07
N ASP A 73 -8.04 10.74 -9.94
CA ASP A 73 -7.66 11.59 -11.07
C ASP A 73 -6.81 10.83 -12.11
N SER A 74 -7.10 11.08 -13.39
CA SER A 74 -6.50 10.34 -14.50
C SER A 74 -5.00 10.61 -14.67
N GLU A 75 -4.54 11.85 -14.42
CA GLU A 75 -3.12 12.18 -14.52
C GLU A 75 -2.31 11.53 -13.40
N SER A 76 -2.85 11.58 -12.18
CA SER A 76 -2.26 10.93 -11.01
C SER A 76 -2.14 9.41 -11.20
N LEU A 77 -3.20 8.78 -11.72
CA LEU A 77 -3.19 7.35 -12.04
C LEU A 77 -2.18 7.01 -13.14
N LEU A 78 -2.08 7.83 -14.18
CA LEU A 78 -1.10 7.65 -15.25
C LEU A 78 0.34 7.66 -14.71
N ILE A 79 0.65 8.60 -13.82
CA ILE A 79 1.99 8.69 -13.20
C ILE A 79 2.25 7.44 -12.34
N ALA A 80 1.28 7.03 -11.51
CA ALA A 80 1.41 5.85 -10.67
C ALA A 80 1.63 4.57 -11.49
N LEU A 81 0.85 4.39 -12.57
CA LEU A 81 0.95 3.21 -13.43
C LEU A 81 2.22 3.15 -14.26
N LYS A 82 2.90 4.28 -14.55
CA LYS A 82 4.21 4.26 -15.23
C LYS A 82 5.29 3.54 -14.42
N GLY A 83 5.24 3.62 -13.10
CA GLY A 83 6.16 2.92 -12.20
C GLY A 83 5.73 1.50 -11.82
N ALA A 84 4.53 1.08 -12.23
CA ALA A 84 3.94 -0.18 -11.81
C ALA A 84 4.43 -1.37 -12.64
N GLU A 85 4.49 -2.54 -12.00
CA GLU A 85 4.78 -3.79 -12.70
C GLU A 85 3.70 -4.13 -13.75
N GLN A 86 4.09 -4.90 -14.75
CA GLN A 86 3.22 -5.27 -15.87
C GLN A 86 1.88 -5.91 -15.43
N PRO A 87 1.83 -6.86 -14.47
CA PRO A 87 0.56 -7.45 -14.05
C PRO A 87 -0.42 -6.43 -13.48
N LEU A 88 0.08 -5.44 -12.74
CA LEU A 88 -0.73 -4.39 -12.16
C LEU A 88 -1.27 -3.44 -13.25
N ARG A 89 -0.41 -3.03 -14.19
CA ARG A 89 -0.85 -2.22 -15.35
C ARG A 89 -1.93 -2.92 -16.16
N GLU A 90 -1.77 -4.20 -16.45
CA GLU A 90 -2.76 -4.98 -17.20
C GLU A 90 -4.09 -5.10 -16.46
N LYS A 91 -4.04 -5.27 -15.13
CA LYS A 91 -5.25 -5.30 -14.30
C LYS A 91 -6.03 -3.99 -14.35
N PHE A 92 -5.34 -2.85 -14.29
CA PHE A 92 -5.96 -1.54 -14.45
C PHE A 92 -6.53 -1.34 -15.86
N LEU A 93 -5.75 -1.63 -16.90
CA LEU A 93 -6.19 -1.47 -18.29
C LEU A 93 -7.41 -2.34 -18.64
N ARG A 94 -7.48 -3.58 -18.14
CA ARG A 94 -8.64 -4.47 -18.32
C ARG A 94 -9.93 -3.90 -17.73
N ASN A 95 -9.81 -3.13 -16.65
CA ASN A 95 -10.94 -2.55 -15.92
C ASN A 95 -11.34 -1.16 -16.43
N MET A 96 -10.64 -0.63 -17.44
CA MET A 96 -10.93 0.65 -18.06
C MET A 96 -11.82 0.49 -19.31
N SER A 97 -12.56 1.54 -19.64
CA SER A 97 -13.17 1.64 -20.96
C SER A 97 -12.09 1.75 -22.05
N GLN A 98 -12.41 1.33 -23.28
CA GLN A 98 -11.49 1.38 -24.41
C GLN A 98 -10.84 2.77 -24.58
N ARG A 99 -11.64 3.83 -24.43
CA ARG A 99 -11.18 5.22 -24.52
C ARG A 99 -10.21 5.62 -23.40
N ALA A 100 -10.44 5.15 -22.17
CA ALA A 100 -9.55 5.45 -21.05
C ALA A 100 -8.23 4.67 -21.15
N ALA A 101 -8.27 3.42 -21.64
CA ALA A 101 -7.08 2.63 -21.90
C ALA A 101 -6.19 3.24 -23.00
N ASP A 102 -6.78 3.88 -24.02
CA ASP A 102 -6.03 4.54 -25.09
C ASP A 102 -5.28 5.80 -24.62
N ILE A 103 -5.72 6.46 -23.54
CA ILE A 103 -5.02 7.61 -22.93
C ILE A 103 -3.76 7.17 -22.16
N LEU A 104 -3.74 5.92 -21.71
CA LEU A 104 -2.67 5.33 -20.88
C LEU A 104 -1.59 4.59 -21.68
N ARG A 105 -1.83 4.32 -22.97
CA ARG A 105 -0.85 3.73 -23.89
C ARG A 105 0.05 4.80 -24.50
#